data_AF-V4M9G0-F1
#
_entry.id   AF-V4M9G0-F1
#
_cell.length_a   1.000
_cell.length_b   1.000
_cell.length_c   1.000
_cell.angle_alpha   90.00
_cell.angle_beta   90.00
_cell.angle_gamma   90.00
#
_symmetry.space_group_name_H-M   'P 1'
#
loop_
_entity.id
_entity.type
_entity.pdbx_description
1 polymer ?
#
loop_
_entity_poly.entity_id
_entity_poly.type
_entity_poly.pdbx_seq_one_letter_code
_entity_poly.pdbx_strand_id
1 'polypeptide(L)'
;MEEEKKSFKKMTSVFPKKEDFDEIILGVEQYYKIRPVVPKFKRSFRRHYAEKVRDARNLMLDKLILYSNELPTDYNDELLYQRFQPFHCILARDQLRRAVQVIGQMASYFIRLLKKDECDSLDQCKRLKVTALGCMYTVAMRCLPSLAFLDRIRQYMANLEDDENASTATATATLTIKTDQDVLAEERCTVPNYFDAHKLDGFVDPETMSWLWELESKHGALLQDDVQVMSSMEALVI
;
A
#
# COMPACT_ATOMS: atom_id res chain seq x y z
N MET A 1 -11.29 -21.44 -21.06
CA MET A 1 -11.29 -22.60 -20.15
C MET A 1 -9.89 -23.10 -19.79
N GLU A 2 -9.16 -23.86 -20.61
CA GLU A 2 -7.92 -24.53 -20.13
C GLU A 2 -6.71 -23.59 -19.92
N GLU A 3 -6.60 -22.50 -20.68
CA GLU A 3 -5.58 -21.46 -20.46
C GLU A 3 -5.89 -20.55 -19.26
N GLU A 4 -7.16 -20.22 -19.01
CA GLU A 4 -7.60 -19.45 -17.83
C GLU A 4 -7.44 -20.28 -16.54
N LYS A 5 -7.79 -21.56 -16.57
CA LYS A 5 -7.52 -22.51 -15.47
C LYS A 5 -6.04 -22.59 -15.12
N LYS A 6 -5.16 -22.59 -16.14
CA LYS A 6 -3.71 -22.62 -15.97
C LYS A 6 -3.12 -21.30 -15.45
N SER A 7 -3.80 -20.16 -15.65
CA SER A 7 -3.36 -18.86 -15.11
C SER A 7 -3.66 -18.76 -13.61
N PHE A 8 -4.83 -19.22 -13.15
CA PHE A 8 -5.17 -19.24 -11.72
C PHE A 8 -4.31 -20.21 -10.91
N LYS A 9 -3.88 -21.33 -11.48
CA LYS A 9 -3.00 -22.31 -10.82
C LYS A 9 -1.55 -21.85 -10.68
N LYS A 10 -1.13 -20.88 -11.51
CA LYS A 10 0.16 -20.18 -11.40
C LYS A 10 0.14 -19.04 -10.37
N MET A 11 -1.02 -18.74 -9.79
CA MET A 11 -1.21 -17.66 -8.82
C MET A 11 -0.75 -18.13 -7.44
N THR A 12 0.57 -18.22 -7.28
CA THR A 12 1.27 -18.66 -6.05
C THR A 12 1.30 -17.58 -4.97
N SER A 13 0.93 -16.34 -5.29
CA SER A 13 1.04 -15.23 -4.36
C SER A 13 -0.20 -15.13 -3.47
N VAL A 14 -0.01 -15.36 -2.17
CA VAL A 14 -0.97 -14.95 -1.15
C VAL A 14 -1.25 -13.45 -1.37
N PHE A 15 -2.53 -13.09 -1.57
CA PHE A 15 -2.92 -11.70 -1.77
C PHE A 15 -2.46 -10.84 -0.58
N PRO A 16 -2.05 -9.58 -0.83
CA PRO A 16 -1.40 -8.79 0.18
C PRO A 16 -2.43 -8.43 1.24
N LYS A 17 -2.08 -8.70 2.48
CA LYS A 17 -2.88 -8.30 3.64
C LYS A 17 -2.37 -6.97 4.17
N LYS A 18 -3.03 -6.47 5.22
CA LYS A 18 -2.59 -5.25 5.90
C LYS A 18 -1.14 -5.36 6.36
N GLU A 19 -0.77 -6.54 6.88
CA GLU A 19 0.55 -6.81 7.45
C GLU A 19 1.67 -6.63 6.42
N ASP A 20 1.45 -6.99 5.15
CA ASP A 20 2.45 -6.81 4.09
C ASP A 20 2.78 -5.33 3.86
N PHE A 21 1.79 -4.45 3.97
CA PHE A 21 2.01 -3.01 3.83
C PHE A 21 2.66 -2.42 5.07
N ASP A 22 2.31 -2.91 6.26
CA ASP A 22 2.98 -2.53 7.51
C ASP A 22 4.47 -2.90 7.46
N GLU A 23 4.80 -4.10 6.98
CA GLU A 23 6.18 -4.57 6.78
C GLU A 23 6.95 -3.73 5.77
N ILE A 24 6.31 -3.26 4.69
CA ILE A 24 6.95 -2.35 3.72
C ILE A 24 7.34 -1.03 4.40
N ILE A 25 6.43 -0.43 5.17
CA ILE A 25 6.70 0.83 5.89
C ILE A 25 7.82 0.62 6.93
N LEU A 26 7.73 -0.45 7.72
CA LEU A 26 8.77 -0.80 8.68
C LEU A 26 10.11 -1.04 7.99
N GLY A 27 10.13 -1.74 6.86
CA GLY A 27 11.34 -2.00 6.08
C GLY A 27 12.01 -0.74 5.54
N VAL A 28 11.23 0.27 5.13
CA VAL A 28 11.76 1.57 4.68
C VAL A 28 12.38 2.36 5.83
N GLU A 29 11.75 2.35 7.00
CA GLU A 29 12.22 3.07 8.19
C GLU A 29 13.37 2.36 8.91
N GLN A 30 13.31 1.04 9.04
CA GLN A 30 14.28 0.20 9.74
C GLN A 30 15.40 -0.34 8.82
N TYR A 31 15.46 0.11 7.56
CA TYR A 31 16.46 -0.36 6.60
C TYR A 31 17.89 -0.30 7.16
N TYR A 32 18.18 0.71 8.01
CA TYR A 32 19.43 0.80 8.74
C TYR A 32 19.21 0.43 10.22
N LYS A 33 19.97 -0.56 10.71
CA LYS A 33 20.01 -0.89 12.15
C LYS A 33 20.44 0.29 13.03
N ILE A 34 21.16 1.25 12.44
CA ILE A 34 21.66 2.47 13.09
C ILE A 34 20.97 3.67 12.45
N ARG A 35 20.55 4.67 13.25
CA ARG A 35 19.92 5.88 12.74
C ARG A 35 20.83 6.58 11.71
N PRO A 36 20.31 6.93 10.52
CA PRO A 36 21.11 7.61 9.52
C PRO A 36 21.45 9.03 9.97
N VAL A 37 22.72 9.41 9.82
CA VAL A 37 23.22 10.75 10.11
C VAL A 37 23.35 11.51 8.80
N VAL A 38 22.68 12.67 8.70
CA VAL A 38 22.64 13.44 7.47
C VAL A 38 23.42 14.75 7.62
N PRO A 39 24.25 15.13 6.62
CA PRO A 39 24.94 16.42 6.64
C PRO A 39 23.97 17.60 6.66
N LYS A 40 24.37 18.71 7.29
CA LYS A 40 23.57 19.94 7.41
C LYS A 40 23.17 20.64 6.11
N PHE A 41 23.72 20.20 4.97
CA PHE A 41 23.39 20.81 3.69
C PHE A 41 21.92 20.56 3.34
N LYS A 42 21.17 21.63 3.04
CA LYS A 42 19.75 21.55 2.62
C LYS A 42 19.51 20.49 1.56
N ARG A 43 20.41 20.43 0.58
CA ARG A 43 20.38 19.44 -0.50
C ARG A 43 20.46 17.99 0.01
N SER A 44 21.27 17.72 1.04
CA SER A 44 21.53 16.37 1.54
C SER A 44 20.31 15.78 2.23
N PHE A 45 19.69 16.50 3.18
CA PHE A 45 18.49 15.99 3.85
C PHE A 45 17.29 15.94 2.92
N ARG A 46 17.09 16.93 2.04
CA ARG A 46 16.03 16.86 1.02
C ARG A 46 16.17 15.62 0.13
N ARG A 47 17.40 15.30 -0.29
CA ARG A 47 17.69 14.09 -1.08
C ARG A 47 17.39 12.82 -0.30
N HIS A 48 17.83 12.74 0.95
CA HIS A 48 17.61 11.57 1.81
C HIS A 48 16.11 11.26 1.98
N TYR A 49 15.29 12.24 2.35
CA TYR A 49 13.85 12.03 2.50
C TYR A 49 13.14 11.77 1.17
N ALA A 50 13.60 12.39 0.07
CA ALA A 50 13.04 12.12 -1.26
C ALA A 50 13.35 10.70 -1.76
N GLU A 51 14.52 10.15 -1.43
CA GLU A 51 14.88 8.76 -1.72
C GLU A 51 14.00 7.81 -0.90
N LYS A 52 13.80 8.06 0.39
CA LYS A 52 12.90 7.24 1.23
C LYS A 52 11.46 7.18 0.72
N VAL A 53 10.88 8.32 0.32
CA VAL A 53 9.52 8.34 -0.26
C VAL A 53 9.49 7.57 -1.60
N ARG A 54 10.56 7.66 -2.40
CA ARG A 54 10.66 6.93 -3.67
C ARG A 54 10.77 5.43 -3.45
N ASP A 55 11.54 4.98 -2.47
CA ASP A 55 11.73 3.57 -2.16
C ASP A 55 10.41 2.96 -1.68
N ALA A 56 9.72 3.63 -0.75
CA ALA A 56 8.39 3.23 -0.28
C ALA A 56 7.39 3.12 -1.43
N ARG A 57 7.36 4.12 -2.33
CA ARG A 57 6.51 4.11 -3.52
C ARG A 57 6.82 2.89 -4.40
N ASN A 58 8.09 2.63 -4.72
CA ASN A 58 8.45 1.53 -5.61
C ASN A 58 8.02 0.18 -5.02
N LEU A 59 8.32 -0.07 -3.73
CA LEU A 59 7.93 -1.31 -3.05
C LEU A 59 6.40 -1.52 -3.05
N MET A 60 5.63 -0.46 -2.75
CA MET A 60 4.16 -0.53 -2.78
C MET A 60 3.62 -0.77 -4.20
N LEU A 61 4.15 -0.06 -5.21
CA LEU A 61 3.71 -0.21 -6.59
C LEU A 61 4.08 -1.58 -7.16
N ASP A 62 5.28 -2.08 -6.89
CA ASP A 62 5.74 -3.38 -7.38
C ASP A 62 4.82 -4.50 -6.88
N LYS A 63 4.41 -4.43 -5.60
CA LYS A 63 3.42 -5.35 -5.02
C LYS A 63 2.07 -5.22 -5.73
N LEU A 64 1.49 -4.02 -5.79
CA LEU A 64 0.15 -3.81 -6.38
C LEU A 64 0.10 -4.16 -7.88
N ILE A 65 1.17 -3.87 -8.64
CA ILE A 65 1.28 -4.19 -10.07
C ILE A 65 1.39 -5.70 -10.28
N LEU A 66 2.16 -6.41 -9.45
CA LEU A 66 2.24 -7.87 -9.49
C LEU A 66 0.83 -8.48 -9.43
N TYR A 67 0.05 -8.10 -8.42
CA TYR A 67 -1.33 -8.59 -8.27
C TYR A 67 -2.26 -8.13 -9.40
N SER A 68 -2.10 -6.90 -9.90
CA SER A 68 -2.91 -6.42 -11.02
C SER A 68 -2.67 -7.19 -12.32
N ASN A 69 -1.48 -7.77 -12.52
CA ASN A 69 -1.12 -8.54 -13.72
C ASN A 69 -1.50 -10.01 -13.61
N GLU A 70 -1.64 -10.53 -12.39
CA GLU A 70 -2.04 -11.92 -12.14
C GLU A 70 -3.52 -12.19 -12.43
N LEU A 71 -4.36 -11.15 -12.44
CA LEU A 71 -5.78 -11.28 -12.75
C LEU A 71 -6.01 -11.52 -14.25
N PRO A 72 -6.80 -12.53 -14.64
CA PRO A 72 -7.14 -12.72 -16.04
C PRO A 72 -7.91 -11.52 -16.60
N THR A 73 -7.61 -11.20 -17.86
CA THR A 73 -8.17 -10.03 -18.54
C THR A 73 -9.61 -10.28 -18.99
N ASP A 74 -9.89 -11.51 -19.42
CA ASP A 74 -11.22 -11.96 -19.81
C ASP A 74 -11.68 -13.00 -18.78
N TYR A 75 -12.82 -12.75 -18.16
CA TYR A 75 -13.50 -13.73 -17.31
C TYR A 75 -14.61 -14.34 -18.15
N ASN A 76 -14.31 -15.24 -19.08
CA ASN A 76 -15.31 -15.81 -20.00
C ASN A 76 -15.84 -17.18 -19.56
N ASP A 77 -15.75 -17.50 -18.26
CA ASP A 77 -16.36 -18.71 -17.70
C ASP A 77 -17.81 -18.44 -17.26
N GLU A 78 -18.79 -19.02 -17.97
CA GLU A 78 -20.22 -19.03 -17.60
C GLU A 78 -20.45 -19.40 -16.11
N LEU A 79 -19.57 -20.22 -15.53
CA LEU A 79 -19.61 -20.63 -14.14
C LEU A 79 -19.31 -19.48 -13.15
N LEU A 80 -18.39 -18.58 -13.49
CA LEU A 80 -18.11 -17.39 -12.67
C LEU A 80 -19.28 -16.42 -12.73
N TYR A 81 -19.90 -16.23 -13.90
CA TYR A 81 -21.08 -15.37 -14.07
C TYR A 81 -22.30 -15.85 -13.27
N GLN A 82 -22.44 -17.16 -13.05
CA GLN A 82 -23.55 -17.72 -12.27
C GLN A 82 -23.44 -17.41 -10.77
N ARG A 83 -22.21 -17.27 -10.24
CA ARG A 83 -21.96 -17.11 -8.79
C ARG A 83 -21.54 -15.69 -8.40
N PHE A 84 -20.75 -15.04 -9.25
CA PHE A 84 -20.23 -13.69 -9.05
C PHE A 84 -20.81 -12.75 -10.10
N GLN A 85 -21.29 -11.61 -9.64
CA GLN A 85 -21.76 -10.54 -10.52
C GLN A 85 -20.54 -9.93 -11.24
N PRO A 86 -20.46 -9.99 -12.59
CA PRO A 86 -19.25 -9.61 -13.34
C PRO A 86 -18.83 -8.15 -13.15
N PHE A 87 -19.79 -7.29 -12.87
CA PHE A 87 -19.55 -5.89 -12.52
C PHE A 87 -18.58 -5.72 -11.34
N HIS A 88 -18.65 -6.58 -10.32
CA HIS A 88 -17.80 -6.44 -9.11
C HIS A 88 -16.35 -6.82 -9.41
N CYS A 89 -16.11 -7.81 -10.27
CA CYS A 89 -14.76 -8.16 -10.71
C CYS A 89 -14.12 -7.01 -11.51
N ILE A 90 -14.90 -6.40 -12.41
CA ILE A 90 -14.46 -5.24 -13.19
C ILE A 90 -14.16 -4.06 -12.26
N LEU A 91 -15.05 -3.79 -11.30
CA LEU A 91 -14.90 -2.71 -10.32
C LEU A 91 -13.65 -2.92 -9.46
N ALA A 92 -13.47 -4.09 -8.85
CA ALA A 92 -12.31 -4.39 -7.99
C ALA A 92 -10.99 -4.22 -8.74
N ARG A 93 -10.91 -4.71 -9.99
CA ARG A 93 -9.74 -4.55 -10.84
C ARG A 93 -9.47 -3.07 -11.16
N ASP A 94 -10.52 -2.32 -11.47
CA ASP A 94 -10.39 -0.92 -11.81
C ASP A 94 -10.02 -0.04 -10.59
N GLN A 95 -10.50 -0.38 -9.40
CA GLN A 95 -10.06 0.23 -8.14
C GLN A 95 -8.56 0.00 -7.91
N LEU A 96 -8.08 -1.24 -8.12
CA LEU A 96 -6.66 -1.57 -7.97
C LEU A 96 -5.78 -0.78 -8.97
N ARG A 97 -6.21 -0.71 -10.24
CA ARG A 97 -5.51 0.07 -11.27
C ARG A 97 -5.47 1.56 -10.91
N ARG A 98 -6.58 2.11 -10.43
CA ARG A 98 -6.66 3.50 -9.96
C ARG A 98 -5.74 3.74 -8.77
N ALA A 99 -5.66 2.81 -7.82
CA ALA A 99 -4.78 2.93 -6.66
C ALA A 99 -3.31 3.04 -7.04
N VAL A 100 -2.84 2.20 -7.97
CA VAL A 100 -1.48 2.26 -8.53
C VAL A 100 -1.20 3.64 -9.12
N GLN A 101 -2.14 4.20 -9.88
CA GLN A 101 -2.00 5.54 -10.47
C GLN A 101 -1.96 6.63 -9.41
N VAL A 102 -2.88 6.61 -8.43
CA VAL A 102 -2.99 7.63 -7.37
C VAL A 102 -1.76 7.62 -6.47
N ILE A 103 -1.28 6.44 -6.03
CA ILE A 103 -0.05 6.31 -5.23
C ILE A 103 1.14 6.88 -6.01
N GLY A 104 1.25 6.58 -7.30
CA GLY A 104 2.30 7.13 -8.17
C GLY A 104 2.25 8.66 -8.28
N GLN A 105 1.06 9.24 -8.39
CA GLN A 105 0.84 10.70 -8.42
C GLN A 105 1.19 11.35 -7.07
N MET A 106 0.68 10.82 -5.96
CA MET A 106 0.94 11.28 -4.59
C MET A 106 2.44 11.33 -4.30
N ALA A 107 3.14 10.21 -4.52
CA ALA A 107 4.56 10.13 -4.28
C ALA A 107 5.36 11.11 -5.16
N SER A 108 4.98 11.26 -6.43
CA SER A 108 5.63 12.22 -7.34
C SER A 108 5.42 13.66 -6.90
N TYR A 109 4.24 13.99 -6.38
CA TYR A 109 3.94 15.31 -5.81
C TYR A 109 4.80 15.60 -4.57
N PHE A 110 4.84 14.70 -3.60
CA PHE A 110 5.64 14.88 -2.38
C PHE A 110 7.14 14.90 -2.66
N ILE A 111 7.64 14.09 -3.59
CA ILE A 111 9.06 14.14 -4.02
C ILE A 111 9.39 15.49 -4.66
N ARG A 112 8.48 16.06 -5.45
CA ARG A 112 8.67 17.41 -6.01
C ARG A 112 8.67 18.46 -4.90
N LEU A 113 7.79 18.34 -3.91
CA LEU A 113 7.71 19.26 -2.77
C LEU A 113 8.98 19.21 -1.89
N LEU A 114 9.54 18.01 -1.66
CA LEU A 114 10.81 17.83 -0.94
C LEU A 114 12.02 18.39 -1.70
N LYS A 115 11.97 18.40 -3.04
CA LYS A 115 13.06 18.91 -3.89
C LYS A 115 13.02 20.42 -4.10
N LYS A 116 11.85 21.04 -3.94
CA LYS A 116 11.70 22.50 -4.02
C LYS A 116 12.53 23.19 -2.96
N ASP A 117 12.87 24.45 -3.24
CA ASP A 117 13.64 25.28 -2.30
C ASP A 117 12.87 25.71 -1.05
N GLU A 118 11.57 25.43 -1.01
CA GLU A 118 10.64 25.75 0.09
C GLU A 118 10.86 24.90 1.37
N CYS A 119 11.64 23.82 1.31
CA CYS A 119 11.96 22.97 2.48
C CYS A 119 13.25 23.41 3.17
N ASP A 120 13.14 24.31 4.14
CA ASP A 120 14.33 24.90 4.78
C ASP A 120 14.83 24.15 6.01
N SER A 121 13.98 23.32 6.64
CA SER A 121 14.29 22.61 7.88
C SER A 121 14.18 21.09 7.75
N LEU A 122 14.93 20.37 8.58
CA LEU A 122 14.85 18.92 8.71
C LEU A 122 13.43 18.49 9.12
N ASP A 123 12.85 19.17 10.10
CA ASP A 123 11.53 18.80 10.64
C ASP A 123 10.42 18.95 9.62
N GLN A 124 10.51 19.93 8.72
CA GLN A 124 9.57 20.05 7.60
C GLN A 124 9.71 18.88 6.63
N CYS A 125 10.94 18.41 6.35
CA CYS A 125 11.15 17.21 5.54
C CYS A 125 10.61 15.95 6.24
N LYS A 126 10.78 15.82 7.56
CA LYS A 126 10.21 14.73 8.37
C LYS A 126 8.68 14.72 8.27
N ARG A 127 8.04 15.87 8.53
CA ARG A 127 6.58 16.06 8.39
C ARG A 127 6.07 15.65 7.02
N LEU A 128 6.75 16.11 5.97
CA LEU A 128 6.36 15.78 4.59
C LEU A 128 6.54 14.30 4.26
N LYS A 129 7.61 13.66 4.75
CA LYS A 129 7.77 12.21 4.58
C LYS A 129 6.63 11.46 5.27
N VAL A 130 6.39 11.75 6.55
CA VAL A 130 5.33 11.08 7.34
C VAL A 130 3.96 11.25 6.67
N THR A 131 3.65 12.47 6.23
CA THR A 131 2.40 12.77 5.51
C THR A 131 2.31 11.98 4.20
N ALA A 132 3.40 11.92 3.43
CA ALA A 132 3.44 11.17 2.18
C ALA A 132 3.20 9.67 2.40
N LEU A 133 3.88 9.08 3.39
CA LEU A 133 3.72 7.67 3.76
C LEU A 133 2.29 7.38 4.22
N GLY A 134 1.71 8.22 5.08
CA GLY A 134 0.34 8.07 5.56
C GLY A 134 -0.70 8.13 4.44
N CYS A 135 -0.52 9.05 3.47
CA CYS A 135 -1.41 9.15 2.32
C CYS A 135 -1.34 7.89 1.44
N MET A 136 -0.14 7.44 1.11
CA MET A 136 0.05 6.23 0.29
C MET A 136 -0.49 4.99 1.00
N TYR A 137 -0.22 4.86 2.30
CA TYR A 137 -0.72 3.76 3.13
C TYR A 137 -2.24 3.75 3.20
N THR A 138 -2.88 4.91 3.39
CA THR A 138 -4.34 5.02 3.40
C THR A 138 -4.95 4.53 2.09
N VAL A 139 -4.39 4.92 0.94
CA VAL A 139 -4.86 4.43 -0.37
C VAL A 139 -4.68 2.92 -0.48
N ALA A 140 -3.56 2.37 -0.03
CA ALA A 140 -3.33 0.92 -0.01
C ALA A 140 -4.37 0.20 0.88
N MET A 141 -4.68 0.73 2.06
CA MET A 141 -5.69 0.17 2.97
C MET A 141 -7.10 0.17 2.36
N ARG A 142 -7.46 1.21 1.61
CA ARG A 142 -8.76 1.27 0.88
C ARG A 142 -8.90 0.19 -0.19
N CYS A 143 -7.79 -0.37 -0.68
CA CYS A 143 -7.79 -1.44 -1.67
C CYS A 143 -7.93 -2.84 -1.07
N LEU A 144 -7.71 -3.00 0.25
CA LEU A 144 -7.74 -4.31 0.90
C LEU A 144 -9.05 -5.08 0.68
N PRO A 145 -10.24 -4.46 0.74
CA PRO A 145 -11.50 -5.18 0.51
C PRO A 145 -11.63 -5.69 -0.93
N SER A 146 -11.13 -4.92 -1.90
CA SER A 146 -11.05 -5.36 -3.31
C SER A 146 -10.11 -6.54 -3.48
N LEU A 147 -8.96 -6.54 -2.81
CA LEU A 147 -8.00 -7.64 -2.83
C LEU A 147 -8.54 -8.90 -2.15
N ALA A 148 -9.24 -8.75 -1.02
CA ALA A 148 -9.88 -9.86 -0.32
C ALA A 148 -10.99 -10.52 -1.17
N PHE A 149 -11.76 -9.71 -1.91
CA PHE A 149 -12.75 -10.22 -2.87
C PHE A 149 -12.09 -11.06 -3.96
N LEU A 150 -10.97 -10.58 -4.53
CA LEU A 150 -10.24 -11.29 -5.58
C LEU A 150 -9.58 -12.59 -5.06
N ASP A 151 -9.09 -12.62 -3.83
CA ASP A 151 -8.57 -13.88 -3.24
C ASP A 151 -9.67 -14.92 -3.06
N ARG A 152 -10.89 -14.51 -2.68
CA ARG A 152 -12.02 -15.44 -2.60
C ARG A 152 -12.39 -16.03 -3.96
N ILE A 153 -12.34 -15.21 -5.03
CA ILE A 153 -12.54 -15.71 -6.40
C ILE A 153 -11.45 -16.72 -6.76
N ARG A 154 -10.17 -16.43 -6.44
CA ARG A 154 -9.06 -17.36 -6.67
C ARG A 154 -9.28 -18.68 -5.93
N GLN A 155 -9.64 -18.65 -4.65
CA GLN A 155 -9.89 -19.85 -3.84
C GLN A 155 -11.04 -20.67 -4.42
N TYR A 156 -12.12 -20.01 -4.87
CA TYR A 156 -13.23 -20.69 -5.53
C TYR A 156 -12.81 -21.40 -6.82
N MET A 157 -12.02 -20.74 -7.67
CA MET A 157 -11.50 -21.33 -8.92
C MET A 157 -10.57 -22.50 -8.65
N ALA A 158 -9.78 -22.45 -7.58
CA ALA A 158 -8.92 -23.55 -7.17
C ALA A 158 -9.74 -24.77 -6.71
N ASN A 159 -10.76 -24.57 -5.87
CA ASN A 159 -11.61 -25.65 -5.37
C ASN A 159 -12.49 -26.27 -6.47
N LEU A 160 -12.88 -25.48 -7.48
CA LEU A 160 -13.63 -25.96 -8.66
C LEU A 160 -12.89 -27.05 -9.44
N GLU A 161 -11.55 -27.10 -9.40
CA GLU A 161 -10.77 -28.16 -10.05
C GLU A 161 -10.68 -29.44 -9.21
N ASP A 162 -10.83 -29.34 -7.88
CA ASP A 162 -10.76 -30.49 -6.97
C ASP A 162 -12.11 -31.23 -6.87
N ASP A 163 -13.23 -30.53 -7.11
CA ASP A 163 -14.60 -31.01 -6.91
C ASP A 163 -15.31 -31.52 -8.19
N GLU A 164 -14.61 -32.18 -9.13
CA GLU A 164 -15.30 -32.94 -10.21
C GLU A 164 -16.17 -34.10 -9.67
N ASN A 165 -16.15 -34.39 -8.35
CA ASN A 165 -16.91 -35.50 -7.74
C ASN A 165 -17.85 -35.13 -6.56
N ALA A 166 -18.04 -33.87 -6.19
CA ALA A 166 -18.86 -33.51 -5.02
C ALA A 166 -20.08 -32.64 -5.37
N SER A 167 -21.00 -33.23 -6.13
CA SER A 167 -22.38 -32.74 -6.24
C SER A 167 -23.08 -32.80 -4.86
N THR A 168 -22.86 -31.85 -3.94
CA THR A 168 -23.77 -31.60 -2.78
C THR A 168 -23.43 -30.42 -1.85
N ALA A 169 -22.41 -29.59 -2.07
CA ALA A 169 -22.11 -28.47 -1.15
C ALA A 169 -22.84 -27.15 -1.48
N THR A 170 -24.15 -27.18 -1.73
CA THR A 170 -24.92 -25.98 -2.17
C THR A 170 -25.50 -25.12 -1.04
N ALA A 171 -25.29 -25.45 0.25
CA ALA A 171 -26.02 -24.78 1.34
C ALA A 171 -25.24 -23.70 2.12
N THR A 172 -23.91 -23.70 2.13
CA THR A 172 -23.16 -22.84 3.08
C THR A 172 -22.62 -21.54 2.47
N ALA A 173 -22.44 -21.47 1.15
CA ALA A 173 -21.77 -20.32 0.51
C ALA A 173 -22.70 -19.13 0.20
N THR A 174 -24.03 -19.26 0.35
CA THR A 174 -25.00 -18.23 -0.08
C THR A 174 -25.19 -17.10 0.96
N LEU A 175 -24.63 -17.26 2.17
CA LEU A 175 -24.68 -16.24 3.22
C LEU A 175 -23.58 -15.14 3.11
N THR A 176 -22.57 -15.31 2.26
CA THR A 176 -21.48 -14.33 2.08
C THR A 176 -21.70 -13.34 0.92
N ILE A 177 -22.58 -13.66 -0.03
CA ILE A 177 -22.75 -12.84 -1.26
C ILE A 177 -23.52 -11.53 -1.00
N LYS A 178 -24.48 -11.52 -0.07
CA LYS A 178 -25.18 -10.28 0.31
C LYS A 178 -24.24 -9.30 1.01
N THR A 179 -23.31 -9.81 1.81
CA THR A 179 -22.26 -9.03 2.48
C THR A 179 -21.24 -8.47 1.48
N ASP A 180 -20.99 -9.17 0.36
CA ASP A 180 -19.97 -8.79 -0.62
C ASP A 180 -20.38 -7.61 -1.51
N GLN A 181 -21.68 -7.45 -1.80
CA GLN A 181 -22.22 -6.25 -2.44
C GLN A 181 -22.06 -5.01 -1.56
N ASP A 182 -22.22 -5.16 -0.24
CA ASP A 182 -22.06 -4.06 0.71
C ASP A 182 -20.59 -3.67 0.89
N VAL A 183 -19.67 -4.65 0.96
CA VAL A 183 -18.23 -4.42 1.21
C VAL A 183 -17.53 -3.64 0.08
N LEU A 184 -17.88 -3.86 -1.19
CA LEU A 184 -17.30 -3.11 -2.31
C LEU A 184 -18.04 -1.79 -2.62
N ALA A 185 -19.27 -1.62 -2.10
CA ALA A 185 -20.09 -0.43 -2.27
C ALA A 185 -19.94 0.60 -1.13
N GLU A 186 -19.31 0.24 -0.01
CA GLU A 186 -18.97 1.18 1.05
C GLU A 186 -18.05 2.31 0.54
N GLU A 187 -18.41 3.57 0.82
CA GLU A 187 -17.62 4.76 0.46
C GLU A 187 -16.13 4.66 0.87
N ARG A 188 -15.84 3.90 1.93
CA ARG A 188 -14.49 3.67 2.45
C ARG A 188 -13.59 2.84 1.52
N CYS A 189 -14.17 2.10 0.58
CA CYS A 189 -13.47 1.26 -0.39
C CYS A 189 -13.23 1.98 -1.73
N THR A 190 -13.77 3.20 -1.90
CA THR A 190 -13.54 3.97 -3.12
C THR A 190 -12.17 4.62 -3.10
N VAL A 191 -11.31 4.15 -4.00
CA VAL A 191 -10.05 4.82 -4.30
C VAL A 191 -10.39 6.12 -5.03
N PRO A 192 -9.82 7.27 -4.63
CA PRO A 192 -10.06 8.53 -5.32
C PRO A 192 -9.77 8.41 -6.82
N ASN A 193 -10.61 9.03 -7.66
CA ASN A 193 -10.39 9.04 -9.11
C ASN A 193 -9.13 9.82 -9.52
N TYR A 194 -8.72 10.78 -8.69
CA TYR A 194 -7.53 11.59 -8.90
C TYR A 194 -6.96 12.02 -7.54
N PHE A 195 -5.66 12.32 -7.51
CA PHE A 195 -5.03 12.92 -6.36
C PHE A 195 -5.32 14.43 -6.31
N ASP A 196 -5.89 14.91 -5.20
CA ASP A 196 -6.10 16.32 -4.91
C ASP A 196 -5.26 16.77 -3.71
N ALA A 197 -4.20 17.53 -3.96
CA ALA A 197 -3.30 18.03 -2.92
C ALA A 197 -4.00 18.96 -1.92
N HIS A 198 -5.13 19.59 -2.29
CA HIS A 198 -5.87 20.49 -1.42
C HIS A 198 -6.79 19.75 -0.43
N LYS A 199 -7.03 18.45 -0.63
CA LYS A 199 -7.91 17.61 0.21
C LYS A 199 -7.11 16.64 1.10
N LEU A 200 -5.87 16.98 1.40
CA LEU A 200 -5.02 16.17 2.27
C LEU A 200 -5.41 16.25 3.74
N ASP A 201 -6.08 17.34 4.15
CA ASP A 201 -6.51 17.52 5.53
C ASP A 201 -7.60 16.50 5.90
N GLY A 202 -7.36 15.73 6.96
CA GLY A 202 -8.21 14.61 7.38
C GLY A 202 -8.21 13.40 6.45
N PHE A 203 -7.33 13.33 5.44
CA PHE A 203 -7.29 12.19 4.52
C PHE A 203 -6.78 10.91 5.18
N VAL A 204 -5.79 11.05 6.07
CA VAL A 204 -5.13 9.94 6.78
C VAL A 204 -5.78 9.78 8.16
N ASP A 205 -6.02 8.53 8.55
CA ASP A 205 -6.54 8.23 9.87
C ASP A 205 -5.57 8.71 10.99
N PRO A 206 -6.08 9.35 12.07
CA PRO A 206 -5.24 9.88 13.13
C PRO A 206 -4.35 8.84 13.83
N GLU A 207 -4.82 7.60 13.99
CA GLU A 207 -4.05 6.52 14.60
C GLU A 207 -2.86 6.13 13.72
N THR A 208 -3.11 6.03 12.41
CA THR A 208 -2.06 5.78 11.41
C THR A 208 -1.02 6.89 11.44
N MET A 209 -1.45 8.15 11.52
CA MET A 209 -0.52 9.28 11.64
C MET A 209 0.31 9.23 12.92
N SER A 210 -0.30 8.89 14.06
CA SER A 210 0.42 8.75 15.33
C SER A 210 1.47 7.65 15.27
N TRP A 211 1.12 6.49 14.74
CA TRP A 211 2.04 5.37 14.56
C TRP A 211 3.23 5.72 13.66
N LEU A 212 2.99 6.39 12.53
CA LEU A 212 4.06 6.84 11.64
C LEU A 212 4.99 7.87 12.30
N TRP A 213 4.45 8.75 13.15
CA TRP A 213 5.25 9.69 13.93
C TRP A 213 6.12 9.02 15.00
N GLU A 214 5.62 7.96 15.63
CA GLU A 214 6.40 7.17 16.58
C GLU A 214 7.57 6.48 15.87
N LEU A 215 7.32 5.91 14.69
CA LEU A 215 8.36 5.32 13.84
C LEU A 215 9.40 6.37 13.42
N GLU A 216 8.97 7.55 12.97
CA GLU A 216 9.87 8.65 12.62
C GLU A 216 10.71 9.10 13.82
N SER A 217 10.12 9.15 15.00
CA SER A 217 10.81 9.54 16.23
C SER A 217 11.88 8.52 16.63
N LYS A 218 11.67 7.23 16.34
CA LYS A 218 12.59 6.12 16.67
C LYS A 218 13.68 5.86 15.62
N HIS A 219 13.39 6.06 14.34
CA HIS A 219 14.28 5.68 13.24
C HIS A 219 14.65 6.83 12.30
N GLY A 220 14.02 7.99 12.45
CA GLY A 220 14.27 9.17 11.65
C GLY A 220 15.71 9.67 11.75
N ALA A 221 16.15 10.32 10.68
CA ALA A 221 17.53 10.78 10.55
C ALA A 221 17.88 11.89 11.56
N LEU A 222 19.12 11.86 12.04
CA LEU A 222 19.71 12.88 12.90
C LEU A 222 20.60 13.82 12.07
N LEU A 223 20.73 15.07 12.50
CA LEU A 223 21.75 15.95 11.94
C LEU A 223 23.11 15.57 12.51
N GLN A 224 24.15 15.77 11.70
CA GLN A 224 25.52 15.45 12.08
C GLN A 224 25.98 16.13 13.39
N ASP A 225 25.44 17.32 13.69
CA ASP A 225 25.73 18.04 14.93
C ASP A 225 25.13 17.40 16.18
N ASP A 226 23.93 16.82 16.08
CA ASP A 226 23.25 16.21 17.24
C ASP A 226 24.09 15.04 17.78
N VAL A 227 24.77 14.32 16.87
CA VAL A 227 25.66 13.21 17.20
C VAL A 227 26.99 13.69 17.79
N GLN A 228 27.52 14.82 17.29
CA GLN A 228 28.73 15.41 17.85
C GLN A 228 28.50 15.98 19.26
N VAL A 229 27.32 16.56 19.53
CA VAL A 229 26.96 17.01 20.89
C VAL A 229 26.79 15.83 21.84
N MET A 230 26.12 14.74 21.41
CA MET A 230 26.01 13.52 22.23
C MET A 230 27.38 12.87 22.51
N SER A 231 28.24 12.73 21.50
CA SER A 231 29.58 12.19 21.67
C SER A 231 30.48 13.09 22.55
N SER A 232 30.30 14.41 22.48
CA SER A 232 31.02 15.35 23.34
C SER A 232 30.52 15.32 24.78
N MET A 233 29.21 15.11 25.00
CA MET A 233 28.65 14.93 26.34
C MET A 233 29.06 13.60 26.97
N GLU A 234 29.11 12.51 26.21
CA GLU A 234 29.62 11.21 26.68
C GLU A 234 31.12 11.26 27.01
N ALA A 235 31.91 12.02 26.23
CA ALA A 235 33.35 12.22 26.49
C ALA A 235 33.66 13.15 27.69
N LEU A 236 32.71 13.95 28.15
CA LEU A 236 32.84 14.83 29.32
C LEU A 236 32.42 14.17 30.64
N VAL A 237 31.85 12.96 30.57
CA VAL A 237 31.39 12.18 31.73
C VAL A 237 32.39 11.07 32.12
N ILE A 238 33.54 10.99 31.42
CA ILE A 238 34.67 10.10 31.71
C ILE A 238 35.86 10.94 32.19
#